data_AF-A0A947PNZ3-F1
#
_entry.id   AF-A0A947PNZ3-F1
#
_cell.length_a   1.000
_cell.length_b   1.000
_cell.length_c   1.000
_cell.angle_alpha   90.00
_cell.angle_beta   90.00
_cell.angle_gamma   90.00
#
_symmetry.space_group_name_H-M   'P 1'
#
loop_
_entity.id
_entity.type
_entity.pdbx_description
1 polymer ?
#
loop_
_entity_poly.entity_id
_entity_poly.type
_entity_poly.pdbx_seq_one_letter_code
_entity_poly.pdbx_strand_id
1 'polypeptide(L)'
;MNFRLVKAMLIVMPWCMPAAAQPLPDSARGELLYKTHCIACHTTEVHWRDRRVVKDWPSLLSEVRLWQKTSNLNWREADIVEVTHYLNSQHYHFAAPKISHSPVKGATTSKLQN
;
A
#
# COMPACT_ATOMS: atom_id res chain seq x y z
N MET A 1 -23.49 -53.03 -24.11
CA MET A 1 -24.29 -53.44 -22.94
C MET A 1 -23.44 -53.23 -21.70
N ASN A 2 -24.02 -52.59 -20.67
CA ASN A 2 -23.57 -52.47 -19.27
C ASN A 2 -23.09 -51.07 -18.81
N PHE A 3 -24.12 -50.27 -18.52
CA PHE A 3 -24.23 -49.23 -17.49
C PHE A 3 -23.35 -49.45 -16.24
N ARG A 4 -22.81 -48.36 -15.65
CA ARG A 4 -23.30 -47.85 -14.35
C ARG A 4 -22.58 -46.58 -13.85
N LEU A 5 -23.42 -45.64 -13.40
CA LEU A 5 -23.22 -44.66 -12.32
C LEU A 5 -22.53 -43.34 -12.67
N VAL A 6 -23.38 -42.41 -13.12
CA VAL A 6 -23.31 -40.98 -12.78
C VAL A 6 -23.20 -40.86 -11.26
N LYS A 7 -21.98 -40.71 -10.73
CA LYS A 7 -21.77 -40.30 -9.35
C LYS A 7 -22.04 -38.80 -9.31
N ALA A 8 -23.14 -38.43 -8.66
CA ALA A 8 -23.52 -37.06 -8.38
C ALA A 8 -22.31 -36.29 -7.85
N MET A 9 -21.76 -35.43 -8.72
CA MET A 9 -20.75 -34.46 -8.36
C MET A 9 -21.47 -33.41 -7.54
N LEU A 10 -21.48 -33.61 -6.22
CA LEU A 10 -21.90 -32.59 -5.26
C LEU A 10 -21.07 -31.35 -5.54
N ILE A 11 -21.72 -30.34 -6.12
CA ILE A 11 -21.19 -28.99 -6.27
C ILE A 11 -21.00 -28.47 -4.85
N VAL A 12 -19.79 -28.62 -4.33
CA VAL A 12 -19.34 -27.86 -3.15
C VAL A 12 -19.09 -26.45 -3.66
N MET A 13 -20.15 -25.65 -3.71
CA MET A 13 -20.07 -24.22 -4.01
C MET A 13 -19.15 -23.60 -2.96
N PRO A 14 -17.93 -23.14 -3.31
CA PRO A 14 -17.03 -22.58 -2.34
C PRO A 14 -17.68 -21.32 -1.81
N TRP A 15 -17.97 -21.31 -0.51
CA TRP A 15 -18.40 -20.11 0.19
C TRP A 15 -17.32 -19.05 -0.05
N CYS A 16 -17.65 -18.03 -0.82
CA CYS A 16 -16.74 -16.93 -1.08
C CYS A 16 -16.61 -16.17 0.24
N MET A 17 -15.61 -16.52 1.04
CA MET A 17 -15.27 -15.79 2.26
C MET A 17 -14.89 -14.36 1.85
N PRO A 18 -15.50 -13.32 2.44
CA PRO A 18 -15.04 -11.96 2.23
C PRO A 18 -13.66 -11.83 2.86
N ALA A 19 -12.64 -11.61 2.03
CA ALA A 19 -11.30 -11.29 2.50
C ALA A 19 -11.34 -9.93 3.19
N ALA A 20 -11.36 -9.93 4.53
CA ALA A 20 -11.18 -8.72 5.31
C ALA A 20 -9.71 -8.29 5.17
N ALA A 21 -9.46 -7.23 4.39
CA ALA A 21 -8.15 -6.60 4.32
C ALA A 21 -7.79 -6.01 5.69
N GLN A 22 -6.86 -6.66 6.40
CA GLN A 22 -6.28 -6.13 7.62
C GLN A 22 -5.53 -4.82 7.29
N PRO A 23 -5.65 -3.76 8.11
CA PRO A 23 -4.82 -2.58 7.96
C PRO A 23 -3.35 -2.99 8.08
N LEU A 24 -2.56 -2.73 7.04
CA LEU A 24 -1.10 -2.90 7.12
C LEU A 24 -0.54 -1.90 8.13
N PRO A 25 0.51 -2.27 8.87
CA PRO A 25 1.24 -1.29 9.66
C PRO A 25 1.70 -0.16 8.74
N ASP A 26 1.63 1.08 9.21
CA ASP A 26 1.80 2.26 8.37
C ASP A 26 3.19 2.30 7.67
N SER A 27 4.24 1.85 8.36
CA SER A 27 5.57 1.63 7.74
C SER A 27 5.55 0.71 6.51
N ALA A 28 4.62 -0.26 6.46
CA ALA A 28 4.40 -1.15 5.31
C ALA A 28 3.40 -0.56 4.29
N ARG A 29 2.57 0.41 4.69
CA ARG A 29 1.57 1.04 3.81
C ARG A 29 2.24 1.82 2.68
N GLY A 30 3.22 2.65 3.00
CA GLY A 30 3.96 3.45 2.01
C GLY A 30 4.70 2.58 1.00
N GLU A 31 5.36 1.52 1.47
CA GLU A 31 6.05 0.55 0.63
C GLU A 31 5.10 -0.17 -0.34
N LEU A 32 3.96 -0.66 0.17
CA LEU A 32 2.97 -1.34 -0.65
C LEU A 32 2.51 -0.43 -1.79
N LEU A 33 2.05 0.77 -1.45
CA LEU A 33 1.51 1.73 -2.43
C LEU A 33 2.56 2.12 -3.47
N TYR A 34 3.82 2.27 -3.06
CA TYR A 34 4.92 2.52 -3.99
C TYR A 34 5.10 1.35 -4.97
N LYS A 35 5.19 0.12 -4.46
CA LYS A 35 5.44 -1.08 -5.29
C LYS A 35 4.28 -1.39 -6.24
N THR A 36 3.05 -1.03 -5.89
CA THR A 36 1.87 -1.30 -6.73
C THR A 36 1.59 -0.21 -7.76
N HIS A 37 1.90 1.05 -7.47
CA HIS A 37 1.46 2.17 -8.31
C HIS A 37 2.60 2.98 -8.92
N CYS A 38 3.65 3.30 -8.16
CA CYS A 38 4.70 4.20 -8.64
C CYS A 38 5.58 3.54 -9.71
N ILE A 39 5.86 2.24 -9.58
CA ILE A 39 6.71 1.53 -10.55
C ILE A 39 5.90 0.88 -11.70
N ALA A 40 4.61 1.20 -11.82
CA ALA A 40 3.76 0.67 -12.89
C ALA A 40 4.02 1.36 -14.23
N CYS A 41 4.42 2.65 -14.21
CA CYS A 41 4.61 3.46 -15.42
C CYS A 41 6.09 3.77 -15.72
N HIS A 42 6.97 3.71 -14.72
CA HIS A 42 8.40 3.96 -14.87
C HIS A 42 9.23 3.12 -13.89
N THR A 43 10.53 3.02 -14.14
CA THR A 43 11.46 2.28 -13.27
C THR A 43 11.90 3.12 -12.07
N THR A 44 12.74 2.54 -11.20
CA THR A 44 13.32 3.19 -10.03
C THR A 44 14.33 4.29 -10.37
N GLU A 45 14.81 4.33 -11.62
CA GLU A 45 15.74 5.34 -12.14
C GLU A 45 15.16 6.76 -12.08
N VAL A 46 13.83 6.91 -12.06
CA VAL A 46 13.15 8.20 -11.91
C VAL A 46 13.67 8.99 -10.70
N HIS A 47 14.02 8.29 -9.61
CA HIS A 47 14.49 8.91 -8.37
C HIS A 47 15.88 9.52 -8.47
N TRP A 48 16.72 9.11 -9.43
CA TRP A 48 17.98 9.81 -9.72
C TRP A 48 17.73 11.05 -10.58
N ARG A 49 16.71 10.98 -11.44
CA ARG A 49 16.48 11.91 -12.55
C ARG A 49 15.79 13.16 -12.03
N ASP A 50 14.77 12.93 -11.22
CA ASP A 50 13.92 13.96 -10.64
C ASP A 50 14.49 14.52 -9.33
N ARG A 51 15.64 13.98 -8.88
CA ARG A 51 16.40 14.54 -7.75
C ARG A 51 16.81 16.01 -7.96
N ARG A 52 16.75 16.53 -9.19
CA ARG A 52 16.95 17.97 -9.47
C ARG A 52 15.70 18.82 -9.19
N VAL A 53 14.52 18.21 -9.28
CA VAL A 53 13.20 18.84 -9.02
C VAL A 53 12.93 18.81 -7.52
N VAL A 54 13.16 17.66 -6.89
CA VAL A 54 12.95 17.44 -5.46
C VAL A 54 14.20 17.81 -4.67
N LYS A 55 14.11 18.83 -3.82
CA LYS A 55 15.25 19.39 -3.07
C LYS A 55 15.14 19.25 -1.56
N ASP A 56 13.95 18.95 -1.07
CA ASP A 56 13.62 18.87 0.34
C ASP A 56 12.34 18.03 0.57
N TRP A 57 11.99 17.85 1.83
CA TRP A 57 10.79 17.11 2.21
C TRP A 57 9.49 17.69 1.60
N PRO A 58 9.21 19.01 1.68
CA PRO A 58 8.01 19.60 1.07
C PRO A 58 7.91 19.39 -0.45
N SER A 59 9.02 19.53 -1.19
CA SER A 59 9.03 19.28 -2.63
C SER A 59 8.79 17.79 -2.94
N LEU A 60 9.32 16.86 -2.14
CA LEU A 60 9.05 15.43 -2.32
C LEU A 60 7.57 15.10 -2.09
N LEU A 61 6.99 15.64 -1.02
CA LEU A 61 5.56 15.46 -0.71
C LEU A 61 4.67 16.02 -1.83
N SER A 62 5.07 17.15 -2.41
CA SER A 62 4.36 17.79 -3.53
C SER A 62 4.42 16.94 -4.80
N GLU A 63 5.56 16.33 -5.08
CA GLU A 63 5.76 15.45 -6.23
C GLU A 63 4.90 14.19 -6.12
N VAL A 64 4.89 13.53 -4.95
CA VAL A 64 4.02 12.36 -4.71
C VAL A 64 2.54 12.71 -4.87
N ARG A 65 2.13 13.88 -4.35
CA ARG A 65 0.75 14.39 -4.51
C ARG A 65 0.39 14.65 -5.97
N LEU A 66 1.33 15.19 -6.75
CA LEU A 66 1.13 15.42 -8.18
C LEU A 66 0.93 14.10 -8.92
N TRP A 67 1.84 13.13 -8.75
CA TRP A 67 1.80 11.88 -9.50
C TRP A 67 0.63 10.98 -9.14
N GLN A 68 0.22 10.92 -7.87
CA GLN A 68 -0.99 10.18 -7.50
C GLN A 68 -2.25 10.81 -8.13
N LYS A 69 -2.27 12.13 -8.30
CA LYS A 69 -3.37 12.84 -8.96
C LYS A 69 -3.36 12.58 -10.46
N THR A 70 -2.19 12.69 -11.11
CA THR A 70 -2.02 12.36 -12.54
C THR A 70 -2.45 10.93 -12.83
N SER A 71 -2.21 10.01 -11.88
CA SER A 71 -2.60 8.60 -11.99
C SER A 71 -4.03 8.32 -11.49
N ASN A 72 -4.80 9.34 -11.10
CA ASN A 72 -6.17 9.23 -10.58
C ASN A 72 -6.36 8.21 -9.45
N LEU A 73 -5.38 8.10 -8.54
CA LEU A 73 -5.39 7.09 -7.46
C LEU A 73 -6.29 7.46 -6.28
N ASN A 74 -6.69 8.73 -6.17
CA ASN A 74 -7.55 9.25 -5.11
C ASN A 74 -7.02 8.94 -3.69
N TRP A 75 -5.70 9.03 -3.49
CA TRP A 75 -5.12 8.80 -2.18
C TRP A 75 -5.49 9.89 -1.20
N ARG A 76 -5.80 9.48 0.03
CA ARG A 76 -5.93 10.38 1.18
C ARG A 76 -4.56 10.93 1.58
N GLU A 77 -4.55 12.06 2.28
CA GLU A 77 -3.33 12.73 2.75
C GLU A 77 -2.37 11.81 3.50
N ALA A 78 -2.89 10.96 4.39
CA ALA A 78 -2.07 10.03 5.14
C ALA A 78 -1.33 9.04 4.23
N ASP A 79 -1.98 8.51 3.19
CA ASP A 79 -1.34 7.58 2.25
C ASP A 79 -0.25 8.29 1.43
N ILE A 80 -0.49 9.56 1.05
CA ILE A 80 0.52 10.41 0.39
C ILE A 80 1.75 10.58 1.31
N VAL A 81 1.53 10.89 2.59
CA VAL A 81 2.59 11.07 3.58
C VAL A 81 3.36 9.77 3.82
N GLU A 82 2.69 8.61 3.95
CA GLU A 82 3.35 7.31 4.11
C GLU A 82 4.25 6.98 2.91
N VAL A 83 3.77 7.18 1.67
CA VAL A 83 4.57 6.95 0.46
C VAL A 83 5.76 7.91 0.40
N THR A 84 5.55 9.18 0.77
CA THR A 84 6.61 10.18 0.82
C THR A 84 7.70 9.79 1.83
N HIS A 85 7.32 9.28 3.00
CA HIS A 85 8.25 8.78 3.99
C HIS A 85 9.03 7.56 3.51
N TYR A 86 8.34 6.62 2.87
CA TYR A 86 8.98 5.45 2.28
C TYR A 86 10.03 5.89 1.24
N LEU A 87 9.64 6.72 0.26
CA LEU A 87 10.56 7.26 -0.75
C LEU A 87 11.73 8.03 -0.13
N ASN A 88 11.46 8.83 0.89
CA ASN A 88 12.50 9.57 1.59
C ASN A 88 13.50 8.63 2.27
N SER A 89 13.03 7.54 2.88
CA SER A 89 13.90 6.56 3.52
C SER A 89 14.78 5.77 2.53
N GLN A 90 14.28 5.52 1.32
CA GLN A 90 14.96 4.67 0.34
C GLN A 90 15.86 5.45 -0.63
N HIS A 91 15.54 6.71 -0.92
CA HIS A 91 16.15 7.41 -2.06
C HIS A 91 16.59 8.85 -1.79
N TYR A 92 15.95 9.59 -0.88
CA TYR A 92 16.17 11.05 -0.77
C TYR A 92 16.85 11.50 0.53
N HIS A 93 16.50 10.90 1.67
CA HIS A 93 17.09 11.13 2.99
C HIS A 93 17.04 12.58 3.49
N PHE A 94 15.98 13.32 3.16
CA PHE A 94 15.75 14.67 3.70
C PHE A 94 15.33 14.63 5.17
N ALA A 95 15.53 15.75 5.87
CA ALA A 95 14.95 15.98 7.18
C ALA A 95 13.41 16.00 7.06
N ALA A 96 12.75 15.01 7.65
CA ALA A 96 11.32 14.80 7.58
C ALA A 96 10.68 14.81 8.97
N PRO A 97 9.42 15.26 9.12
CA PRO A 97 8.67 15.14 10.36
C PRO A 97 8.53 13.67 10.77
N LYS A 98 8.50 13.35 12.07
CA LYS A 98 8.15 11.99 12.49
C LYS A 98 6.66 11.77 12.24
N ILE A 99 6.30 10.66 11.59
CA ILE A 99 4.89 10.26 11.54
C ILE A 99 4.51 9.76 12.93
N SER A 100 3.62 10.49 13.60
CA SER A 100 2.95 9.99 14.79
C SER A 100 1.72 9.21 14.36
N HIS A 101 1.86 7.90 14.23
CA HIS A 101 0.72 7.02 13.98
C HIS A 101 -0.19 7.04 15.20
N SER A 102 -1.39 7.62 15.07
CA SER A 102 -2.43 7.43 16.09
C SER A 102 -2.85 5.95 16.02
N PRO A 103 -3.04 5.25 17.15
CA PRO A 103 -3.50 3.87 17.11
C PRO A 103 -4.79 3.82 16.31
N VAL A 104 -4.82 3.02 15.25
CA VAL A 104 -6.06 2.67 14.57
C VAL A 104 -6.99 2.13 15.66
N LYS A 105 -8.05 2.89 16.00
CA LYS A 105 -9.11 2.46 16.92
C LYS A 105 -9.76 1.22 16.28
N GLY A 106 -9.25 0.05 16.65
CA GLY A 106 -9.54 -1.21 15.98
C GLY A 106 -8.61 -2.35 16.40
N ALA A 107 -7.43 -2.04 16.95
CA ALA A 107 -6.67 -3.01 17.73
C ALA A 107 -7.31 -3.15 19.12
N THR A 108 -8.45 -3.83 19.20
CA THR A 108 -8.91 -4.42 20.46
C THR A 108 -7.82 -5.37 20.92
N THR A 109 -7.09 -4.94 21.95
CA THR A 109 -6.26 -5.81 22.77
C THR A 109 -7.16 -6.91 23.34
N SER A 110 -7.21 -8.06 22.66
CA SER A 110 -7.64 -9.30 23.28
C SER A 110 -6.51 -9.71 24.23
N LYS A 111 -6.62 -9.19 25.44
CA LYS A 111 -6.12 -9.86 26.64
C LYS A 111 -6.77 -11.25 26.67
N LEU A 112 -5.95 -12.31 26.66
CA LEU A 112 -6.19 -13.76 26.86
C LEU A 112 -5.26 -14.46 25.84
N GLN A 113 -4.29 -15.33 26.15
CA GLN A 113 -4.16 -16.31 27.22
C GLN A 113 -2.66 -16.64 27.42
N ASN A 114 -2.16 -16.49 28.64
CA ASN A 114 -1.46 -17.52 29.42
C ASN A 114 -1.26 -17.02 30.86
#